data_AF-A0A7S3LPW9-F1
#
_entry.id   AF-A0A7S3LPW9-F1
#
_cell.length_a   1.000
_cell.length_b   1.000
_cell.length_c   1.000
_cell.angle_alpha   90.00
_cell.angle_beta   90.00
_cell.angle_gamma   90.00
#
_symmetry.space_group_name_H-M   'P 1'
#
loop_
_entity.id
_entity.type
_entity.pdbx_description
1 polymer ?
#
loop_
_entity_poly.entity_id
_entity_poly.type
_entity_poly.pdbx_seq_one_letter_code
_entity_poly.pdbx_strand_id
1 'polypeptide(L)'
;LSLRIAPELPLKKLVIGGLDRVYEIGKVFRNEGQSSVHNPEFTTCEFYKAYSDYHDLMNMTEEMLYGLIKDINDSNEATISFQGEIISFKPPFRRLSVIDTLEEKC
;
A
#
# COMPACT_ATOMS: atom_id res chain seq x y z
N LEU A 1 -22.89 -2.23 17.33
CA LEU A 1 -21.47 -2.14 16.91
C LEU A 1 -21.29 -2.95 15.64
N SER A 2 -20.42 -2.52 14.73
CA SER A 2 -20.03 -3.25 13.51
C SER A 2 -18.51 -3.43 13.49
N LEU A 3 -18.05 -4.50 12.84
CA LEU A 3 -16.62 -4.68 12.55
C LEU A 3 -16.20 -3.65 11.49
N ARG A 4 -14.99 -3.09 11.64
CA ARG A 4 -14.50 -2.02 10.76
C ARG A 4 -14.10 -2.57 9.40
N ILE A 5 -14.47 -1.85 8.35
CA ILE A 5 -14.02 -2.11 6.97
C ILE A 5 -12.70 -1.39 6.64
N ALA A 6 -12.37 -0.33 7.39
CA ALA A 6 -11.12 0.44 7.33
C ALA A 6 -10.96 1.32 8.60
N PRO A 7 -9.72 1.65 9.02
CA PRO A 7 -9.44 2.63 10.09
C PRO A 7 -9.34 4.11 9.63
N GLU A 8 -9.54 4.42 8.35
CA GLU A 8 -9.46 5.77 7.75
C GLU A 8 -10.02 6.91 8.61
N LEU A 9 -11.31 6.87 8.96
CA LEU A 9 -11.95 7.99 9.65
C LEU A 9 -11.37 8.22 11.05
N PRO A 10 -11.17 7.19 11.89
CA PRO A 10 -10.40 7.33 13.13
C PRO A 10 -9.00 7.92 12.93
N LEU A 11 -8.23 7.46 11.95
CA LEU A 11 -6.86 7.93 11.73
C LEU A 11 -6.83 9.41 11.29
N LYS A 12 -7.75 9.83 10.40
CA LYS A 12 -7.88 11.25 10.03
C LYS A 12 -8.28 12.13 11.23
N LYS A 13 -9.08 11.63 12.17
CA LYS A 13 -9.37 12.36 13.42
C LYS A 13 -8.12 12.56 14.28
N LEU A 14 -7.19 11.62 14.29
CA LEU A 14 -5.90 11.79 14.97
C LEU A 14 -5.05 12.89 14.32
N VAL A 15 -5.06 12.97 12.98
CA VAL A 15 -4.41 14.07 12.24
C VAL A 15 -5.04 15.41 12.61
N ILE A 16 -6.38 15.52 12.64
CA ILE A 16 -7.08 16.72 13.13
C ILE A 16 -6.69 17.04 14.58
N GLY A 17 -6.47 16.00 15.41
CA GLY A 17 -6.01 16.13 16.78
C GLY A 17 -4.54 16.54 16.94
N GLY A 18 -3.82 16.81 15.86
CA GLY A 18 -2.43 17.29 15.86
C GLY A 18 -1.37 16.21 15.70
N LEU A 19 -1.75 14.96 15.39
CA LEU A 19 -0.79 13.92 15.04
C LEU A 19 -0.50 13.93 13.54
N ASP A 20 0.52 14.69 13.14
CA ASP A 20 0.87 14.90 11.72
C ASP A 20 1.26 13.62 10.97
N ARG A 21 1.69 12.57 11.67
CA ARG A 21 2.09 11.29 11.09
C ARG A 21 1.56 10.14 11.94
N VAL A 22 0.64 9.38 11.38
CA VAL A 22 0.03 8.21 12.05
C VAL A 22 -0.03 7.03 11.10
N TYR A 23 0.07 5.82 11.63
CA TYR A 23 -0.18 4.61 10.88
C TYR A 23 -0.83 3.55 11.77
N GLU A 24 -1.54 2.61 11.16
CA GLU A 24 -2.05 1.44 11.84
C GLU A 24 -1.86 0.20 10.96
N ILE A 25 -1.33 -0.87 11.57
CA ILE A 25 -1.36 -2.21 11.01
C ILE A 25 -2.40 -3.01 11.80
N GLY A 26 -3.46 -3.45 11.14
CA GLY A 26 -4.54 -4.14 11.84
C GLY A 26 -5.52 -4.84 10.92
N LYS A 27 -6.46 -5.56 11.54
CA LYS A 27 -7.51 -6.29 10.83
C LYS A 27 -8.63 -5.38 10.36
N VAL A 28 -9.10 -5.65 9.15
CA VAL A 28 -10.36 -5.14 8.60
C VAL A 28 -11.21 -6.31 8.14
N PHE A 29 -12.51 -6.09 8.11
CA PHE A 29 -13.50 -7.14 7.88
C PHE A 29 -14.41 -6.72 6.73
N ARG A 30 -14.58 -7.59 5.73
CA ARG A 30 -15.51 -7.39 4.63
C ARG A 30 -16.44 -8.57 4.53
N ASN A 31 -17.73 -8.33 4.66
CA ASN A 31 -18.76 -9.36 4.53
C ASN A 31 -19.07 -9.59 3.04
N GLU A 32 -18.05 -10.05 2.32
CA GLU A 32 -18.06 -10.34 0.88
C GLU A 32 -17.81 -11.84 0.64
N GLY A 33 -17.93 -12.30 -0.60
CA GLY A 33 -17.69 -13.71 -0.95
C GLY A 33 -16.23 -14.12 -0.75
N GLN A 34 -16.01 -15.29 -0.15
CA GLN A 34 -14.67 -15.87 0.00
C GLN A 34 -14.20 -16.48 -1.32
N SER A 35 -12.94 -16.26 -1.67
CA SER A 35 -12.30 -16.92 -2.82
C SER A 35 -10.82 -17.19 -2.55
N SER A 36 -10.12 -17.81 -3.50
CA SER A 36 -8.67 -18.06 -3.40
C SER A 36 -7.82 -16.80 -3.23
N VAL A 37 -8.36 -15.62 -3.56
CA VAL A 37 -7.69 -14.32 -3.45
C VAL A 37 -8.41 -13.35 -2.52
N HIS A 38 -9.51 -13.76 -1.87
CA HIS A 38 -10.29 -12.90 -0.95
C HIS A 38 -10.58 -13.62 0.36
N ASN A 39 -10.10 -13.04 1.47
CA ASN A 39 -10.45 -13.49 2.81
C ASN A 39 -11.36 -12.46 3.49
N PRO A 40 -12.45 -12.86 4.20
CA PRO A 40 -13.36 -11.93 4.88
C PRO A 40 -12.70 -11.07 5.96
N GLU A 41 -11.53 -11.50 6.44
CA GLU A 41 -10.67 -10.75 7.35
C GLU A 41 -9.27 -10.66 6.76
N PHE A 42 -8.70 -9.46 6.66
CA PHE A 42 -7.33 -9.29 6.19
C PHE A 42 -6.63 -8.14 6.92
N THR A 43 -5.31 -8.15 6.84
CA THR A 43 -4.46 -7.15 7.49
C THR A 43 -4.16 -6.02 6.51
N THR A 44 -4.37 -4.78 6.94
CA THR A 44 -4.01 -3.58 6.18
C THR A 44 -2.98 -2.77 6.95
N CYS A 45 -2.11 -2.07 6.23
CA CYS A 45 -1.33 -0.95 6.76
C CYS A 45 -1.93 0.34 6.16
N GLU A 46 -2.51 1.18 7.01
CA GLU A 46 -3.01 2.50 6.61
C GLU A 46 -2.19 3.57 7.31
N PHE A 47 -1.77 4.60 6.58
CA PHE A 47 -0.94 5.67 7.11
C PHE A 47 -1.38 7.03 6.59
N TYR A 48 -1.12 8.06 7.40
CA TYR A 48 -1.39 9.45 7.10
C TYR A 48 -0.16 10.29 7.41
N LYS A 49 0.09 11.27 6.54
CA LYS A 49 1.14 12.27 6.68
C LYS A 49 0.53 13.63 6.30
N ALA A 50 0.43 14.54 7.27
CA ALA A 50 -0.03 15.90 7.04
C ALA A 50 0.92 16.63 6.08
N TYR A 51 0.38 17.61 5.34
CA TYR A 51 1.13 18.41 4.37
C TYR A 51 1.81 17.56 3.28
N SER A 52 1.13 16.52 2.82
CA SER A 52 1.61 15.66 1.74
C SER A 52 0.50 15.39 0.75
N ASP A 53 0.87 15.29 -0.52
CA ASP A 53 -0.02 14.88 -1.59
C ASP A 53 0.27 13.43 -2.01
N TYR A 54 -0.45 12.95 -3.02
CA TYR A 54 -0.29 11.57 -3.50
C TYR A 54 1.08 11.29 -4.12
N HIS A 55 1.82 12.29 -4.61
CA HIS A 55 3.19 12.10 -5.11
C HIS A 55 4.15 11.77 -3.98
N ASP A 56 4.00 12.42 -2.83
CA ASP A 56 4.76 12.08 -1.62
C ASP A 56 4.47 10.63 -1.20
N LEU A 57 3.20 10.21 -1.22
CA LEU A 57 2.81 8.85 -0.83
C LEU A 57 3.33 7.80 -1.81
N MET A 58 3.35 8.10 -3.13
CA MET A 58 3.95 7.22 -4.13
C MET A 58 5.45 7.03 -3.86
N ASN A 59 6.21 8.12 -3.67
CA ASN A 59 7.64 8.06 -3.35
C ASN A 59 7.90 7.25 -2.07
N MET A 60 7.14 7.53 -1.01
CA MET A 60 7.29 6.84 0.27
C MET A 60 6.96 5.35 0.18
N THR A 61 5.99 4.97 -0.65
CA THR A 61 5.64 3.56 -0.89
C THR A 61 6.76 2.84 -1.65
N GLU A 62 7.33 3.46 -2.68
CA GLU A 62 8.46 2.91 -3.44
C GLU A 62 9.69 2.70 -2.54
N GLU A 63 10.05 3.70 -1.73
CA GLU A 63 11.16 3.61 -0.77
C GLU A 63 10.93 2.53 0.29
N MET A 64 9.72 2.46 0.85
CA MET A 64 9.34 1.48 1.86
C MET A 64 9.47 0.05 1.32
N LEU A 65 8.90 -0.22 0.14
CA LEU A 65 8.94 -1.56 -0.44
C LEU A 65 10.36 -1.95 -0.88
N TYR A 66 11.11 -1.03 -1.48
CA TYR A 66 12.51 -1.26 -1.85
C TYR A 66 13.37 -1.60 -0.62
N GLY A 67 13.25 -0.81 0.45
CA GLY A 67 13.96 -1.07 1.71
C GLY A 67 13.58 -2.41 2.33
N LEU A 68 12.28 -2.70 2.40
CA LEU A 68 11.77 -3.95 2.97
C LEU A 68 12.34 -5.19 2.26
N ILE A 69 12.38 -5.19 0.92
CA ILE A 69 12.90 -6.34 0.16
C ILE A 69 14.41 -6.51 0.39
N LYS A 70 15.17 -5.40 0.44
CA LYS A 70 16.59 -5.47 0.75
C LYS A 70 16.86 -6.03 2.15
N ASP A 71 16.07 -5.60 3.13
CA ASP A 71 16.20 -6.04 4.51
C ASP A 71 15.81 -7.51 4.69
N ILE A 72 14.81 -8.00 3.94
CA ILE A 72 14.38 -9.40 4.01
C ILE A 72 15.36 -10.33 3.30
N ASN A 73 15.89 -9.93 2.15
CA ASN A 73 16.70 -10.81 1.30
C ASN A 73 18.20 -10.79 1.65
N ASP A 74 18.65 -10.04 2.66
CA ASP A 74 20.06 -9.86 3.05
C ASP A 74 20.99 -9.59 1.85
N SER A 75 20.45 -8.97 0.80
CA SER A 75 21.10 -8.86 -0.52
C SER A 75 20.92 -7.48 -1.11
N ASN A 76 21.89 -7.08 -1.95
CA ASN A 76 21.83 -5.82 -2.69
C ASN A 76 20.79 -5.86 -3.83
N GLU A 77 20.18 -7.01 -4.10
CA GLU A 77 19.20 -7.19 -5.16
C GLU A 77 17.78 -7.07 -4.59
N ALA A 78 17.10 -5.98 -4.95
CA ALA A 78 15.70 -5.78 -4.61
C ALA A 78 14.80 -6.52 -5.60
N THR A 79 15.03 -7.83 -5.79
CA THR A 79 14.28 -8.67 -6.72
C THR A 79 13.65 -9.85 -5.97
N ILE A 80 12.50 -10.32 -6.44
CA ILE A 80 11.85 -11.55 -5.97
C ILE A 80 11.43 -12.40 -7.16
N SER A 81 11.45 -13.72 -7.00
CA SER A 81 10.80 -14.63 -7.95
C SER A 81 9.37 -14.91 -7.50
N PHE A 82 8.40 -14.61 -8.35
CA PHE A 82 6.99 -14.86 -8.08
C PHE A 82 6.29 -15.41 -9.31
N GLN A 83 5.68 -16.59 -9.19
CA GLN A 83 4.96 -17.27 -10.28
C GLN A 83 5.79 -17.45 -11.57
N GLY A 84 7.11 -17.65 -11.44
CA GLY A 84 8.03 -17.81 -12.57
C GLY A 84 8.57 -16.50 -13.16
N GLU A 85 8.08 -15.35 -12.70
CA GLU A 85 8.55 -14.03 -13.10
C GLU A 85 9.55 -13.48 -12.08
N ILE A 86 10.53 -12.72 -12.57
CA ILE A 86 11.47 -11.96 -11.72
C ILE A 86 10.94 -10.53 -11.62
N ILE A 87 10.51 -10.14 -10.42
CA ILE A 87 9.97 -8.81 -10.14
C ILE A 87 11.05 -7.97 -9.45
N SER A 88 11.37 -6.82 -10.03
CA SER A 88 12.28 -5.83 -9.44
C SER A 88 11.51 -4.74 -8.70
N PHE A 89 11.91 -4.48 -7.46
CA PHE A 89 11.42 -3.41 -6.59
C PHE A 89 12.36 -2.19 -6.59
N LYS A 90 13.33 -2.13 -7.52
CA LYS A 90 14.21 -0.98 -7.66
C LYS A 90 13.42 0.24 -8.18
N PRO A 91 13.37 1.37 -7.45
CA PRO A 91 12.73 2.59 -7.93
C PRO A 91 13.45 3.17 -9.17
N PRO A 92 12.77 3.99 -10.01
CA PRO A 92 11.37 4.43 -9.86
C PRO A 92 10.35 3.41 -10.38
N PHE A 93 9.20 3.32 -9.72
CA PHE A 93 8.07 2.53 -10.25
C PHE A 93 7.41 3.26 -11.42
N ARG A 94 6.86 2.48 -12.36
CA ARG A 94 6.13 3.04 -13.50
C ARG A 94 4.84 3.70 -13.02
N ARG A 95 4.65 4.98 -13.32
CA ARG A 95 3.43 5.75 -13.04
C ARG A 95 2.63 5.94 -14.32
N LEU A 96 1.34 5.67 -14.26
CA LEU A 96 0.45 5.63 -15.43
C LEU A 96 -0.82 6.42 -15.15
N SER A 97 -1.17 7.31 -16.08
CA SER A 97 -2.50 7.93 -16.14
C SER A 97 -3.49 6.88 -16.63
N VAL A 98 -4.60 6.70 -15.90
CA VAL A 98 -5.58 5.66 -16.24
C VAL A 98 -6.17 5.86 -17.63
N ILE A 99 -6.57 7.10 -17.96
CA ILE A 99 -7.22 7.42 -19.24
C ILE A 99 -6.24 7.24 -20.40
N ASP A 100 -5.10 7.92 -20.35
CA ASP A 100 -4.10 7.87 -21.43
C ASP A 100 -3.63 6.43 -21.71
N THR A 101 -3.42 5.64 -20.64
CA THR A 101 -2.97 4.24 -20.79
C THR A 101 -4.04 3.34 -21.43
N LEU A 102 -5.33 3.62 -21.20
CA LEU A 102 -6.42 2.88 -21.82
C LEU A 102 -6.58 3.24 -23.29
N GLU A 103 -6.42 4.53 -23.63
CA GLU A 103 -6.48 5.01 -25.01
C GLU A 103 -5.33 4.46 -25.86
N GLU A 104 -4.11 4.35 -25.31
CA GLU A 104 -2.95 3.74 -26.01
C GLU A 104 -3.12 2.24 -26.32
N LYS A 105 -3.97 1.54 -25.56
CA LYS A 105 -4.19 0.09 -25.69
C LYS A 105 -5.40 -0.30 -26.54
N CYS A 106 -6.23 0.67 -26.93
CA CYS A 106 -7.32 0.48 -27.88
C CYS A 106 -6.82 0.66 -29.32
#